data_AF-A0A2K0WJ68-F1
#
_entry.id   AF-A0A2K0WJ68-F1
#
_cell.length_a   1.000
_cell.length_b   1.000
_cell.length_c   1.000
_cell.angle_alpha   90.00
_cell.angle_beta   90.00
_cell.angle_gamma   90.00
#
_symmetry.space_group_name_H-M   'P 1'
#
loop_
_entity.id
_entity.type
_entity.pdbx_description
1 polymer ?
#
loop_
_entity_poly.entity_id
_entity_poly.type
_entity_poly.pdbx_seq_one_letter_code
_entity_poly.pdbx_strand_id
1 'polypeptide(L)' 'MVYYFTSNVVDPPGFIYVGKDKFENEDLIKFGWEEDIW' A
#
# COMPACT_ATOMS: atom_id res chain seq x y z
N MET A 1 4.10 7.01 10.20
CA MET A 1 2.69 6.55 10.31
C MET A 1 2.26 6.00 8.97
N VAL A 2 1.61 4.84 8.94
CA VAL A 2 1.08 4.23 7.70
C VAL A 2 -0.44 4.30 7.75
N TYR A 3 -1.05 4.69 6.64
CA TYR A 3 -2.49 4.67 6.43
C TYR A 3 -2.87 3.42 5.64
N TYR A 4 -4.02 2.85 5.98
CA TYR A 4 -4.57 1.66 5.34
C TYR A 4 -5.97 1.94 4.81
N PHE A 5 -6.19 1.62 3.54
CA PHE A 5 -7.47 1.79 2.86
C PHE A 5 -7.88 0.51 2.14
N THR A 6 -9.19 0.33 1.99
CA THR A 6 -9.80 -0.72 1.18
C THR A 6 -10.63 -0.08 0.08
N SER A 7 -10.37 -0.45 -1.17
CA SER A 7 -11.10 0.02 -2.35
C SER A 7 -12.08 -1.05 -2.82
N ASN A 8 -13.38 -0.75 -2.74
CA ASN A 8 -14.45 -1.65 -3.21
C ASN A 8 -14.79 -1.44 -4.70
N VAL A 9 -13.95 -0.72 -5.46
CA VAL A 9 -14.17 -0.44 -6.90
C VAL A 9 -13.94 -1.68 -7.77
N VAL A 10 -13.15 -2.63 -7.28
CA VAL A 10 -12.79 -3.88 -7.96
C VAL A 10 -13.19 -5.09 -7.11
N ASP A 11 -13.34 -6.25 -7.74
CA ASP A 11 -13.67 -7.53 -7.08
C ASP A 11 -12.58 -8.57 -7.41
N PRO A 12 -11.77 -9.03 -6.43
CA PRO A 12 -11.85 -8.71 -4.99
C PRO A 12 -11.43 -7.27 -4.66
N PRO A 13 -11.87 -6.71 -3.50
CA PRO A 13 -11.47 -5.37 -3.07
C PRO A 13 -9.95 -5.19 -3.00
N GLY A 14 -9.47 -4.04 -3.49
CA GLY A 14 -8.06 -3.68 -3.46
C GLY A 14 -7.62 -3.14 -2.10
N PHE A 15 -6.41 -3.48 -1.67
CA PHE A 15 -5.80 -2.94 -0.46
C PHE A 15 -4.74 -1.90 -0.81
N ILE A 16 -4.75 -0.77 -0.09
CA ILE A 16 -3.84 0.34 -0.36
C ILE A 16 -3.18 0.75 0.95
N TYR A 17 -1.85 0.75 0.95
CA TYR A 17 -1.01 1.21 2.06
C TYR A 17 -0.29 2.49 1.66
N VAL A 18 -0.34 3.52 2.52
CA VAL A 18 0.26 4.83 2.22
C VAL A 18 1.07 5.30 3.42
N GLY A 19 2.37 5.49 3.24
CA GLY A 19 3.22 6.12 4.24
C GLY A 19 2.88 7.60 4.38
N LYS A 20 3.06 8.14 5.60
CA LYS A 20 2.89 9.57 5.87
C LYS A 20 3.86 10.42 5.05
N ASP A 21 5.07 9.92 4.85
CA ASP A 21 6.10 10.55 4.05
C ASP A 21 7.00 9.50 3.37
N LYS A 22 8.10 9.95 2.78
CA LYS A 22 9.02 9.10 2.03
C LYS A 22 9.62 7.99 2.89
N PHE A 23 10.01 8.27 4.15
CA PHE A 23 10.71 7.29 4.98
C PHE A 23 9.83 6.05 5.22
N GLU A 24 8.55 6.26 5.52
CA GLU A 24 7.58 5.19 5.68
C GLU A 24 7.29 4.45 4.38
N ASN A 25 7.28 5.14 3.23
CA ASN A 25 7.11 4.46 1.94
C ASN A 25 8.30 3.55 1.62
N GLU A 26 9.54 3.99 1.89
CA GLU A 26 10.73 3.15 1.71
C GLU A 26 10.70 1.93 2.64
N ASP A 27 10.16 2.08 3.86
CA ASP A 27 9.93 0.96 4.77
C ASP A 27 8.81 0.03 4.28
N LEU A 28 7.74 0.55 3.68
CA LEU A 28 6.64 -0.25 3.13
C LEU A 28 7.07 -1.08 1.92
N ILE A 29 7.85 -0.50 1.00
CA ILE A 29 8.31 -1.16 -0.23
C ILE A 29 9.14 -2.42 0.08
N LYS A 30 9.81 -2.48 1.24
CA LYS A 30 10.54 -3.68 1.70
C LYS A 30 9.65 -4.91 1.89
N PHE A 31 8.35 -4.73 2.01
CA PHE A 31 7.36 -5.79 2.21
C PHE A 31 6.50 -6.05 0.96
N GLY A 32 6.74 -5.34 -0.14
CA GLY A 32 5.97 -5.52 -1.38
C GLY A 32 6.29 -6.84 -2.08
N TRP A 33 5.28 -7.39 -2.76
CA TRP A 33 5.43 -8.51 -3.70
C TRP A 33 5.66 -8.02 -5.13
N GLU A 34 5.99 -8.93 -6.05
CA GLU A 34 6.23 -8.57 -7.46
C GLU A 34 4.94 -8.10 -8.16
N GLU A 35 3.78 -8.49 -7.64
CA GLU A 35 2.46 -8.15 -8.14
C GLU A 35 1.93 -6.80 -7.61
N ASP A 36 2.57 -6.25 -6.58
CA ASP A 36 2.16 -4.96 -5.99
C ASP A 36 2.58 -3.78 -6.88
N ILE A 37 1.75 -2.74 -6.89
CA ILE A 37 2.02 -1.50 -7.63
C ILE A 37 2.40 -0.38 -6.65
N TRP A 38 3.56 0.25 -6.86
CA TRP A 38 4.10 1.35 -6.05
C TRP A 38 4.36 2.62 -6.85
#